data_AF-A0A1I2HZJ6-F1
#
_entry.id   AF-A0A1I2HZJ6-F1
#
_cell.length_a   1.000
_cell.length_b   1.000
_cell.length_c   1.000
_cell.angle_alpha   90.00
_cell.angle_beta   90.00
_cell.angle_gamma   90.00
#
_symmetry.space_group_name_H-M   'P 1'
#
loop_
_entity.id
_entity.type
_entity.pdbx_description
1 polymer ?
#
loop_
_entity_poly.entity_id
_entity_poly.type
_entity_poly.pdbx_seq_one_letter_code
_entity_poly.pdbx_strand_id
1 'polypeptide(L)'
;MSADLRHEMADAFDAVLGDMRQAASRLTAALAAERDALERADADALHLAGQDKQAQLDRLEQLDAERQQLARAVAATTPAQRAAWEGVMSTLADCRHANQSNGQIVGQRLRQVRQALAVLTGGAESGVYGPGGTLRIDHRSLSLAEA
;
A
#
# COMPACT_ATOMS: atom_id res chain seq x y z
N MET A 1 27.75 8.53 32.14
CA MET A 1 27.84 8.48 30.67
C MET A 1 29.05 9.30 30.25
N SER A 2 30.05 8.68 29.62
CA SER A 2 31.20 9.40 29.04
C SER A 2 30.72 10.33 27.93
N ALA A 3 31.47 11.38 27.64
CA ALA A 3 31.15 12.30 26.53
C ALA A 3 31.17 11.56 25.18
N ASP A 4 32.09 10.61 25.02
CA ASP A 4 32.27 9.81 23.81
C ASP A 4 31.05 8.95 23.50
N LEU A 5 30.51 8.25 24.51
CA LEU A 5 29.30 7.43 24.33
C LEU A 5 28.09 8.27 23.90
N ARG A 6 27.97 9.52 24.39
CA ARG A 6 26.90 10.42 23.96
C ARG A 6 27.04 10.84 22.50
N HIS A 7 28.26 11.05 22.03
CA HIS A 7 28.53 11.42 20.65
C HIS A 7 28.24 10.23 19.71
N GLU A 8 28.73 9.04 20.05
CA GLU A 8 28.46 7.81 19.28
C GLU A 8 26.96 7.53 19.16
N MET A 9 26.18 7.73 20.24
CA MET A 9 24.73 7.53 20.19
C MET A 9 24.00 8.59 19.35
N ALA A 10 24.49 9.83 19.33
CA ALA A 10 23.94 10.88 18.48
C ALA A 10 24.23 10.59 17.00
N ASP A 11 25.45 10.16 16.68
CA ASP A 11 25.84 9.77 15.32
C ASP A 11 25.06 8.55 14.83
N ALA A 12 24.85 7.55 15.70
CA ALA A 12 24.01 6.40 15.39
C ALA A 12 22.54 6.80 15.13
N PHE A 13 22.00 7.76 15.90
CA PHE A 13 20.65 8.25 15.68
C PHE A 13 20.51 8.99 14.34
N ASP A 14 21.51 9.80 13.98
CA ASP A 14 21.54 10.49 12.69
C ASP A 14 21.65 9.50 11.51
N ALA A 15 22.44 8.42 11.67
CA ALA A 15 22.54 7.35 10.70
C ALA A 15 21.19 6.63 10.50
N VAL A 16 20.49 6.27 11.58
CA VAL A 16 19.17 5.65 11.51
C VAL A 16 18.15 6.56 10.81
N LEU A 17 18.14 7.86 11.11
CA LEU A 17 17.27 8.81 10.40
C LEU A 17 17.62 8.93 8.91
N GLY A 18 18.91 8.88 8.56
CA GLY A 18 19.38 8.83 7.18
C GLY A 18 18.87 7.61 6.43
N ASP A 19 18.98 6.44 7.05
CA ASP A 19 18.49 5.16 6.53
C ASP A 19 16.96 5.16 6.36
N MET A 20 16.22 5.71 7.33
CA MET A 20 14.76 5.83 7.24
C MET A 20 14.33 6.70 6.06
N ARG A 21 15.01 7.82 5.83
CA ARG A 21 14.77 8.69 4.68
C ARG A 21 15.04 7.96 3.36
N GLN A 22 16.12 7.18 3.29
CA GLN A 22 16.43 6.40 2.10
C GLN A 22 15.38 5.31 1.84
N ALA A 23 14.97 4.58 2.87
CA ALA A 23 13.92 3.56 2.76
C ALA A 23 12.58 4.19 2.33
N ALA A 24 12.21 5.35 2.88
CA ALA A 24 11.01 6.09 2.48
C ALA A 24 11.07 6.54 1.01
N SER A 25 12.22 7.05 0.55
CA SER A 25 12.41 7.44 -0.86
C SER A 25 12.32 6.23 -1.80
N ARG A 26 12.88 5.07 -1.42
CA ARG A 26 12.74 3.82 -2.18
C ARG A 26 11.29 3.33 -2.21
N LEU A 27 10.56 3.47 -1.11
CA LEU A 27 9.14 3.15 -1.07
C LEU A 27 8.34 4.05 -2.03
N THR A 28 8.65 5.33 -2.12
CA THR A 28 8.05 6.23 -3.12
C THR A 28 8.30 5.73 -4.54
N ALA A 29 9.54 5.33 -4.85
CA ALA A 29 9.89 4.79 -6.16
C ALA A 29 9.14 3.48 -6.47
N ALA A 30 9.02 2.57 -5.49
CA ALA A 30 8.27 1.33 -5.63
C ALA A 30 6.77 1.60 -5.89
N LEU A 31 6.17 2.60 -5.23
CA LEU A 31 4.78 2.99 -5.47
C LEU A 31 4.57 3.62 -6.85
N ALA A 32 5.55 4.36 -7.36
CA ALA A 32 5.52 4.88 -8.72
C ALA A 32 5.63 3.75 -9.76
N ALA A 33 6.53 2.78 -9.54
CA ALA A 33 6.64 1.58 -10.38
C ALA A 33 5.36 0.73 -10.34
N GLU A 34 4.72 0.60 -9.17
CA GLU A 34 3.42 -0.07 -9.01
C GLU A 34 2.35 0.62 -9.86
N ARG A 35 2.29 1.97 -9.84
CA ARG A 35 1.35 2.73 -10.66
C ARG A 35 1.57 2.50 -12.16
N ASP A 36 2.82 2.59 -12.61
CA ASP A 36 3.19 2.39 -14.00
C ASP A 36 2.88 0.97 -14.49
N ALA A 37 3.15 -0.04 -13.64
CA ALA A 37 2.81 -1.43 -13.92
C ALA A 37 1.30 -1.63 -14.01
N LEU A 38 0.54 -1.00 -13.11
CA LEU A 38 -0.91 -0.99 -13.18
C LEU A 38 -1.38 -0.37 -14.48
N GLU A 39 -0.89 0.80 -14.86
CA GLU A 39 -1.27 1.47 -16.13
C GLU A 39 -1.03 0.58 -17.34
N ARG A 40 0.15 -0.07 -17.42
CA ARG A 40 0.54 -0.98 -18.50
C ARG A 40 -0.09 -2.38 -18.44
N ALA A 41 -0.84 -2.70 -17.38
CA ALA A 41 -1.36 -4.04 -17.12
C ALA A 41 -0.26 -5.12 -17.04
N ASP A 42 0.91 -4.75 -16.54
CA ASP A 42 2.09 -5.62 -16.44
C ASP A 42 2.10 -6.32 -15.07
N ALA A 43 1.76 -7.61 -15.06
CA ALA A 43 1.65 -8.39 -13.82
C ALA A 43 3.02 -8.69 -13.18
N ASP A 44 4.06 -8.88 -13.99
CA ASP A 44 5.40 -9.20 -13.49
C ASP A 44 6.03 -7.95 -12.87
N ALA A 45 5.90 -6.79 -13.54
CA ALA A 45 6.36 -5.52 -12.98
C ALA A 45 5.58 -5.15 -11.70
N LEU A 46 4.27 -5.46 -11.65
CA LEU A 46 3.46 -5.25 -10.45
C LEU A 46 3.93 -6.14 -9.29
N HIS A 47 4.29 -7.39 -9.57
CA HIS A 47 4.82 -8.31 -8.56
C HIS A 47 6.15 -7.82 -7.98
N LEU A 48 7.09 -7.43 -8.84
CA LEU A 48 8.39 -6.89 -8.42
C LEU A 48 8.23 -5.61 -7.58
N ALA A 49 7.40 -4.67 -8.03
CA ALA A 49 7.11 -3.45 -7.27
C ALA A 49 6.48 -3.76 -5.90
N GLY A 50 5.62 -4.80 -5.83
CA GLY A 50 5.04 -5.29 -4.59
C GLY A 50 6.08 -5.88 -3.62
N GLN A 51 7.05 -6.64 -4.14
CA GLN A 51 8.16 -7.17 -3.34
C GLN A 51 9.06 -6.06 -2.79
N ASP A 52 9.41 -5.08 -3.63
CA ASP A 52 10.23 -3.94 -3.22
C ASP A 52 9.54 -3.11 -2.14
N LYS A 53 8.23 -2.86 -2.30
CA LYS A 53 7.38 -2.20 -1.30
C LYS A 53 7.40 -2.94 0.03
N GLN A 54 7.22 -4.26 0.03
CA GLN A 54 7.27 -5.06 1.25
C GLN A 54 8.64 -4.97 1.94
N ALA A 55 9.73 -5.12 1.17
CA ALA A 55 11.08 -5.03 1.70
C ALA A 55 11.39 -3.66 2.33
N GLN A 56 10.89 -2.56 1.74
CA GLN A 56 11.06 -1.23 2.34
C GLN A 56 10.20 -1.04 3.60
N LEU A 57 9.00 -1.61 3.66
CA LEU A 57 8.16 -1.56 4.86
C LEU A 57 8.81 -2.31 6.03
N ASP A 58 9.32 -3.53 5.78
CA ASP A 58 10.03 -4.31 6.80
C ASP A 58 11.28 -3.57 7.30
N ARG A 59 12.02 -2.92 6.39
CA ARG A 59 13.18 -2.09 6.76
C ARG A 59 12.79 -0.88 7.59
N LEU A 60 11.70 -0.19 7.25
CA LEU A 60 11.20 0.96 8.01
C LEU A 60 10.75 0.56 9.42
N GLU A 61 10.13 -0.62 9.58
CA GLU A 61 9.74 -1.13 10.89
C GLU A 61 10.95 -1.41 11.79
N GLN A 62 11.99 -2.07 11.24
CA GLN A 62 13.24 -2.31 11.95
C GLN A 62 13.90 -0.99 12.38
N LEU A 63 14.00 -0.03 11.46
CA LEU A 63 14.62 1.27 11.75
C LEU A 63 13.82 2.09 12.77
N ASP A 64 12.48 2.00 12.79
CA ASP A 64 11.70 2.68 13.82
C ASP A 64 11.91 2.05 15.20
N ALA A 65 12.05 0.72 15.28
CA ALA A 65 12.40 0.05 16.53
C ALA A 65 13.79 0.51 17.03
N GLU A 66 14.80 0.57 16.16
CA GLU A 66 16.14 1.08 16.48
C GLU A 66 16.09 2.55 16.92
N ARG A 67 15.38 3.41 16.19
CA ARG A 67 15.17 4.81 16.54
C ARG A 67 14.53 4.97 17.92
N GLN A 68 13.49 4.19 18.23
CA GLN A 68 12.83 4.25 19.54
C GLN A 68 13.77 3.84 20.68
N GLN A 69 14.62 2.84 20.47
CA GLN A 69 15.62 2.42 21.46
C GLN A 69 16.66 3.51 21.70
N LEU A 70 17.21 4.10 20.62
CA LEU A 70 18.19 5.19 20.71
C LEU A 70 17.57 6.45 21.33
N ALA A 71 16.33 6.80 20.99
CA ALA A 71 15.62 7.94 21.55
C ALA A 71 15.40 7.84 23.06
N ARG A 72 15.27 6.62 23.62
CA ARG A 72 15.18 6.40 25.07
C ARG A 72 16.52 6.58 25.77
N ALA A 73 17.62 6.31 25.07
CA ALA A 73 18.96 6.37 25.63
C ALA A 73 19.60 7.77 25.50
N VAL A 74 19.18 8.56 24.51
CA VAL A 74 19.59 9.95 24.34
C VAL A 74 18.68 10.86 25.17
N ALA A 75 19.26 11.66 26.08
CA ALA A 75 18.50 12.50 27.01
C ALA A 75 17.64 13.59 26.32
N ALA A 76 18.06 14.08 25.15
CA ALA A 76 17.30 15.03 24.34
C ALA A 76 17.71 14.95 22.87
N THR A 77 16.73 14.88 21.97
CA THR A 77 16.97 14.99 20.52
C THR A 77 17.25 16.43 20.12
N THR A 78 18.18 16.61 19.19
CA THR A 78 18.53 17.93 18.68
C THR A 78 17.42 18.49 17.79
N PRO A 79 17.33 19.81 17.58
CA PRO A 79 16.40 20.40 16.61
C PRO A 79 16.59 19.84 15.19
N ALA A 80 17.84 19.56 14.78
CA ALA A 80 18.15 18.99 13.47
C ALA A 80 17.59 17.57 13.31
N GLN A 81 17.73 16.75 14.35
CA GLN A 81 17.17 15.39 14.41
C GLN A 81 15.65 15.39 14.33
N ARG A 82 14.99 16.34 15.02
CA ARG A 82 13.54 16.50 14.95
C ARG A 82 13.09 16.90 13.54
N ALA A 83 13.75 17.86 12.91
CA ALA A 83 13.44 18.27 11.54
C ALA A 83 13.66 17.13 10.52
N ALA A 84 14.72 16.34 10.68
CA ALA A 84 14.97 15.17 9.84
C ALA A 84 13.87 14.10 10.00
N TRP A 85 13.43 13.84 11.22
CA TRP A 85 12.30 12.95 11.50
C TRP A 85 10.98 13.45 10.89
N GLU A 86 10.68 14.74 11.03
CA GLU A 86 9.50 15.37 10.40
C GLU A 86 9.53 15.20 8.88
N GLY A 87 10.70 15.34 8.25
CA GLY A 87 10.87 15.10 6.81
C GLY A 87 10.58 13.65 6.39
N VAL A 88 11.01 12.67 7.19
CA VAL A 88 10.66 11.25 6.98
C VAL A 88 9.15 11.05 7.08
N MET A 89 8.52 11.60 8.12
CA MET A 89 7.08 11.48 8.33
C MET A 89 6.26 12.12 7.20
N SER A 90 6.69 13.27 6.68
CA SER A 90 6.07 13.90 5.52
C SER A 90 6.14 12.98 4.30
N THR A 91 7.32 12.40 4.03
CA THR A 91 7.51 11.47 2.90
C THR A 91 6.63 10.23 3.04
N LEU A 92 6.49 9.68 4.25
CA LEU A 92 5.60 8.54 4.51
C LEU A 92 4.13 8.89 4.36
N ALA A 93 3.72 10.11 4.71
CA ALA A 93 2.36 10.60 4.46
C ALA A 93 2.06 10.66 2.96
N ASP A 94 3.02 11.13 2.15
CA ASP A 94 2.91 11.16 0.70
C ASP A 94 2.85 9.74 0.12
N CYS A 95 3.69 8.81 0.60
CA CYS A 95 3.63 7.39 0.24
C CYS A 95 2.25 6.78 0.56
N ARG A 96 1.66 7.12 1.72
CA ARG A 96 0.32 6.66 2.08
C ARG A 96 -0.73 7.18 1.10
N HIS A 97 -0.63 8.44 0.66
CA HIS A 97 -1.54 8.98 -0.34
C HIS A 97 -1.38 8.30 -1.70
N ALA A 98 -0.14 8.10 -2.17
CA ALA A 98 0.14 7.40 -3.42
C ALA A 98 -0.40 5.95 -3.40
N ASN A 99 -0.20 5.24 -2.29
CA ASN A 99 -0.74 3.88 -2.12
C ASN A 99 -2.28 3.83 -2.17
N GLN A 100 -2.97 4.83 -1.60
CA GLN A 100 -4.43 4.91 -1.70
C GLN A 100 -4.89 5.14 -3.15
N SER A 101 -4.17 5.97 -3.91
CA SER A 101 -4.44 6.19 -5.33
C SER A 101 -4.26 4.91 -6.14
N ASN A 102 -3.16 4.19 -5.95
CA ASN A 102 -2.92 2.90 -6.60
C ASN A 102 -4.03 1.89 -6.27
N GLY A 103 -4.48 1.83 -5.00
CA GLY A 103 -5.59 0.98 -4.57
C GLY A 103 -6.92 1.29 -5.28
N GLN A 104 -7.20 2.56 -5.58
CA GLN A 104 -8.39 2.95 -6.36
C GLN A 104 -8.31 2.44 -7.80
N ILE A 105 -7.14 2.53 -8.44
CA ILE A 105 -6.89 2.01 -9.80
C ILE A 105 -7.11 0.51 -9.85
N VAL A 106 -6.52 -0.24 -8.91
CA VAL A 106 -6.72 -1.69 -8.79
C VAL A 106 -8.20 -2.03 -8.62
N GLY A 107 -8.88 -1.33 -7.72
CA GLY A 107 -10.31 -1.52 -7.46
C GLY A 107 -11.18 -1.27 -8.70
N GLN A 108 -10.87 -0.24 -9.48
CA GLN A 108 -11.55 0.05 -10.74
C GLN A 108 -11.32 -1.04 -11.77
N ARG A 109 -10.07 -1.48 -11.96
CA ARG A 109 -9.73 -2.56 -12.91
C ARG A 109 -10.41 -3.88 -12.53
N LEU A 110 -10.43 -4.23 -11.25
CA LEU A 110 -11.09 -5.45 -10.80
C LEU A 110 -12.61 -5.43 -11.05
N ARG A 111 -13.26 -4.27 -10.87
CA ARG A 111 -14.68 -4.10 -11.23
C ARG A 111 -14.91 -4.27 -12.72
N GLN A 112 -14.07 -3.68 -13.57
CA GLN A 112 -14.17 -3.81 -15.02
C GLN A 112 -13.98 -5.27 -15.48
N VAL A 113 -12.97 -5.96 -14.94
CA VAL A 113 -12.74 -7.39 -15.23
C VAL A 113 -13.93 -8.24 -14.81
N ARG A 114 -14.49 -8.03 -13.61
CA ARG A 114 -15.68 -8.74 -13.16
C ARG A 114 -16.89 -8.49 -14.06
N GLN A 115 -17.08 -7.25 -14.54
CA GLN A 115 -18.15 -6.92 -15.45
C GLN A 115 -17.96 -7.58 -16.83
N ALA A 116 -16.74 -7.58 -17.37
CA ALA A 116 -16.42 -8.25 -18.62
C ALA A 116 -16.60 -9.77 -18.51
N LEU A 117 -16.15 -10.37 -17.41
CA LEU A 117 -16.39 -11.77 -17.10
C LEU A 117 -17.88 -12.07 -16.99
N ALA A 118 -18.66 -11.25 -16.27
CA ALA A 118 -20.11 -11.43 -16.16
C ALA A 118 -20.80 -11.43 -17.55
N VAL A 119 -20.40 -10.53 -18.45
CA VAL A 119 -20.91 -10.51 -19.84
C VAL A 119 -20.52 -11.80 -20.58
N LEU A 120 -19.27 -12.24 -20.49
CA LEU A 120 -18.77 -13.45 -21.16
C LEU A 120 -19.36 -14.75 -20.59
N THR A 121 -19.63 -14.79 -19.28
CA THR A 121 -20.19 -15.96 -18.58
C THR A 121 -21.72 -15.95 -18.54
N GLY A 122 -22.39 -15.00 -19.21
CA GLY A 122 -23.85 -14.92 -19.27
C GLY A 122 -24.51 -14.53 -17.93
N GLY A 123 -23.78 -13.85 -17.07
CA GLY A 123 -24.21 -13.38 -15.75
C GLY A 123 -25.15 -12.18 -15.83
N ALA A 124 -26.40 -12.47 -16.18
CA ALA A 124 -27.66 -11.83 -15.81
C ALA A 124 -28.64 -12.07 -16.98
N GLU A 125 -29.46 -13.12 -16.81
CA GLU A 125 -30.63 -13.42 -17.64
C GLU A 125 -30.36 -13.56 -19.13
N SER A 126 -29.78 -14.71 -19.52
CA SER A 126 -30.14 -15.30 -20.80
C SER A 126 -31.61 -15.73 -20.76
N GLY A 127 -32.51 -14.75 -20.87
CA GLY A 127 -33.88 -14.99 -21.30
C GLY A 127 -33.80 -15.62 -22.69
N VAL A 128 -33.80 -16.96 -22.74
CA VAL A 128 -33.92 -17.71 -23.98
C VAL A 128 -35.22 -17.26 -24.61
N TYR A 129 -35.12 -16.56 -25.74
CA TYR A 129 -36.26 -16.16 -26.54
C TYR A 129 -37.00 -17.44 -26.95
N GLY A 130 -38.11 -17.75 -26.28
CA GLY A 130 -39.03 -18.75 -26.77
C GLY A 130 -39.60 -18.30 -28.13
N PRO A 131 -39.95 -19.21 -29.05
CA PRO A 131 -40.44 -18.88 -30.39
C PRO A 131 -41.75 -18.04 -30.42
N GLY A 132 -42.31 -17.67 -29.26
CA GLY A 132 -43.48 -16.80 -29.10
C GLY A 132 -43.21 -15.43 -28.44
N GLY A 133 -41.94 -15.05 -28.17
CA GLY A 133 -41.58 -13.68 -27.78
C GLY A 133 -42.07 -13.15 -26.43
N THR A 134 -42.43 -14.02 -25.46
CA THR A 134 -42.83 -13.59 -24.12
C THR A 134 -41.70 -13.77 -23.10
N LEU A 135 -41.31 -12.67 -22.44
CA LEU A 135 -40.39 -12.67 -21.30
C LEU A 135 -41.12 -13.23 -20.06
N ARG A 136 -40.75 -14.45 -19.62
CA ARG A 136 -41.11 -14.94 -18.29
C ARG A 136 -40.00 -14.59 -17.31
N ILE A 137 -40.20 -13.51 -16.56
CA ILE A 137 -39.38 -13.19 -15.39
C ILE A 137 -40.04 -13.89 -14.19
N ASP A 138 -39.63 -15.11 -13.89
CA ASP A 138 -40.05 -15.79 -12.67
C ASP A 138 -39.21 -15.27 -11.48
N HIS A 139 -39.65 -14.16 -10.88
CA HIS A 139 -39.17 -13.75 -9.57
C HIS A 139 -39.71 -14.71 -8.50
N ARG A 140 -38.95 -15.75 -8.15
CA ARG A 140 -39.20 -16.51 -6.91
C ARG A 140 -38.38 -15.94 -5.76
N SER A 141 -39.02 -15.07 -4.97
CA SER A 141 -38.62 -14.78 -3.60
C SER A 141 -38.89 -16.04 -2.75
N LEU A 142 -37.86 -16.81 -2.41
CA LEU A 142 -37.96 -17.83 -1.37
C LEU A 142 -37.52 -17.20 -0.05
N SER A 143 -38.48 -16.98 0.85
CA SER A 143 -38.24 -16.58 2.23
C SER A 143 -37.59 -17.74 2.99
N LEU A 144 -36.33 -17.57 3.35
CA LEU A 144 -35.64 -18.41 4.33
C LEU A 144 -36.09 -18.00 5.74
N ALA A 145 -36.84 -18.88 6.42
CA ALA A 145 -36.81 -19.15 7.87
C ALA A 145 -38.21 -19.52 8.44
N GLU A 146 -38.44 -20.82 8.65
CA GLU A 146 -39.16 -21.37 9.81
C GLU A 146 -39.02 -22.91 9.80
N ALA A 147 -38.09 -23.43 10.61
CA ALA A 147 -38.08 -24.78 11.18
C ALA A 147 -36.92 -24.90 12.18
#